data_AF-A0A6L4A2B0-F1
#
_entry.id   AF-A0A6L4A2B0-F1
#
_cell.length_a   1.000
_cell.length_b   1.000
_cell.length_c   1.000
_cell.angle_alpha   90.00
_cell.angle_beta   90.00
_cell.angle_gamma   90.00
#
_symmetry.space_group_name_H-M   'P 1'
#
loop_
_entity.id
_entity.type
_entity.pdbx_description
1 polymer ?
#
loop_
_entity_poly.entity_id
_entity_poly.type
_entity_poly.pdbx_seq_one_letter_code
_entity_poly.pdbx_strand_id
1 'polypeptide(L)'
;MSDDAKKALIGHQFPVLDKGFVELQDVMGDDLAIVNAARVSFLGESKGLEKDKKLLFYLMQHRHTSPFEMVEFKFRVRAPLVVW
;
A
#
# COMPACT_ATOMS: atom_id res chain seq x y z
N MET A 1 -5.47 -9.10 5.50
CA MET A 1 -4.97 -10.14 4.57
C MET A 1 -3.54 -10.45 4.99
N SER A 2 -3.24 -11.74 5.15
CA SER A 2 -2.14 -12.30 5.93
C SER A 2 -0.77 -11.72 5.60
N ASP A 3 0.02 -11.44 6.63
CA ASP A 3 1.44 -11.09 6.49
C ASP A 3 2.22 -12.12 5.66
N ASP A 4 1.73 -13.37 5.60
CA ASP A 4 2.26 -14.44 4.75
C ASP A 4 2.19 -14.12 3.25
N ALA A 5 1.12 -13.47 2.78
CA ALA A 5 0.98 -13.09 1.38
C ALA A 5 1.94 -11.94 1.01
N LYS A 6 2.13 -10.97 1.91
CA LYS A 6 3.13 -9.90 1.75
C LYS A 6 4.53 -10.50 1.67
N LYS A 7 4.83 -11.44 2.56
CA LYS A 7 6.13 -12.12 2.63
C LYS A 7 6.43 -12.96 1.39
N ALA A 8 5.40 -13.54 0.76
CA ALA A 8 5.54 -14.27 -0.49
C ALA A 8 5.85 -13.37 -1.71
N LEU A 9 5.44 -12.09 -1.65
CA LEU A 9 5.66 -11.12 -2.73
C LEU A 9 7.00 -10.38 -2.59
N ILE A 10 7.49 -10.20 -1.37
CA ILE A 10 8.78 -9.54 -1.12
C ILE A 10 9.92 -10.38 -1.71
N GLY A 11 10.75 -9.76 -2.55
CA GLY A 11 11.86 -10.41 -3.27
C GLY A 11 11.43 -11.20 -4.50
N HIS A 12 10.13 -11.31 -4.79
CA HIS A 12 9.66 -11.91 -6.04
C HIS A 12 9.80 -10.92 -7.20
N GLN A 13 10.46 -11.35 -8.27
CA GLN A 13 10.66 -10.55 -9.48
C GLN A 13 9.59 -10.85 -10.50
N PHE A 14 8.82 -9.83 -10.88
CA PHE A 14 7.89 -9.92 -11.99
C PHE A 14 8.58 -9.44 -13.26
N PRO A 15 8.79 -10.30 -14.28
CA PRO A 15 9.40 -9.89 -15.54
C PRO A 15 8.46 -8.96 -16.31
N VAL A 16 9.01 -7.89 -16.88
CA VAL A 16 8.27 -6.88 -17.65
C VAL A 16 9.09 -6.54 -18.90
N LEU A 17 8.42 -6.38 -20.05
CA LEU A 17 9.08 -6.25 -21.37
C LEU A 17 9.94 -7.49 -21.71
N ASP A 18 11.05 -7.28 -22.44
CA ASP A 18 11.97 -8.32 -22.89
C ASP A 18 13.03 -8.67 -21.84
N LYS A 19 13.50 -7.68 -21.09
CA LYS A 19 14.63 -7.81 -20.13
C LYS A 19 14.44 -7.05 -18.82
N GLY A 20 13.28 -6.43 -18.64
CA GLY A 20 12.94 -5.65 -17.45
C GLY A 20 12.32 -6.51 -16.35
N PHE A 21 12.27 -5.94 -15.15
CA PHE A 21 11.52 -6.52 -14.04
C PHE A 21 11.13 -5.46 -13.01
N VAL A 22 10.10 -5.78 -12.22
CA VAL A 22 9.72 -5.05 -11.02
C VAL A 22 9.76 -6.02 -9.84
N GLU A 23 10.45 -5.63 -8.78
CA GLU A 23 10.62 -6.43 -7.56
C GLU A 23 10.21 -5.59 -6.35
N LEU A 24 9.30 -6.10 -5.53
CA LEU A 24 8.94 -5.48 -4.27
C LEU A 24 10.03 -5.80 -3.23
N GLN A 25 10.75 -4.79 -2.75
CA GLN A 25 11.78 -4.95 -1.72
C GLN A 25 11.18 -4.91 -0.32
N ASP A 26 10.22 -4.01 -0.10
CA ASP A 26 9.76 -3.67 1.24
C ASP A 26 8.40 -2.95 1.18
N VAL A 27 7.62 -3.10 2.25
CA VAL A 27 6.34 -2.40 2.44
C VAL A 27 6.25 -1.96 3.89
N MET A 28 6.07 -0.65 4.09
CA MET A 28 5.76 -0.10 5.41
C MET A 28 4.31 0.36 5.44
N GLY A 29 3.57 -0.09 6.45
CA GLY A 29 2.16 0.23 6.63
C GLY A 29 1.20 -0.79 6.00
N ASP A 30 -0.08 -0.59 6.31
CA ASP A 30 -1.20 -1.38 5.83
C ASP A 30 -2.50 -0.54 5.87
N ASP A 31 -3.63 -1.16 5.52
CA ASP A 31 -4.93 -0.48 5.54
C ASP A 31 -5.27 0.10 6.92
N LEU A 32 -4.79 -0.53 8.00
CA LEU A 32 -5.01 -0.06 9.35
C LEU A 32 -4.20 1.20 9.64
N ALA A 33 -2.96 1.30 9.14
CA ALA A 33 -2.15 2.53 9.23
C ALA A 33 -2.90 3.75 8.62
N ILE A 34 -3.55 3.55 7.47
CA ILE A 34 -4.36 4.59 6.79
C ILE A 34 -5.56 4.99 7.65
N VAL A 35 -6.30 4.00 8.15
CA VAL A 35 -7.50 4.21 8.98
C VAL A 35 -7.15 4.92 10.29
N ASN A 36 -6.03 4.53 10.92
CA ASN A 36 -5.58 5.11 12.17
C ASN A 36 -5.16 6.57 11.98
N ALA A 37 -4.46 6.88 10.88
CA ALA A 37 -4.09 8.25 10.54
C ALA A 37 -5.32 9.12 10.25
N ALA A 38 -6.32 8.61 9.53
CA ALA A 38 -7.59 9.31 9.32
C ALA A 38 -8.37 9.53 10.63
N ARG A 39 -8.17 8.68 11.64
CA ARG A 39 -8.83 8.74 12.95
C ARG A 39 -7.94 9.29 14.06
N VAL A 40 -6.91 10.09 13.74
CA VAL A 40 -5.97 10.60 14.75
C VAL A 40 -6.66 11.33 15.91
N SER A 41 -7.79 12.01 15.65
CA SER A 41 -8.61 12.67 16.68
C SER A 41 -9.35 11.72 17.63
N PHE A 42 -9.50 10.44 17.25
CA PHE A 42 -10.16 9.39 18.04
C PHE A 42 -9.17 8.30 18.47
N LEU A 43 -7.90 8.68 18.68
CA LEU A 43 -6.81 7.79 19.09
C LEU A 43 -6.54 6.63 18.12
N GLY A 44 -6.94 6.75 16.85
CA GLY A 44 -6.58 5.77 15.83
C GLY A 44 -7.12 4.35 16.08
N GLU A 45 -8.27 4.21 16.74
CA GLU A 45 -8.86 2.89 16.97
C GLU A 45 -9.57 2.33 15.73
N SER A 46 -9.34 1.04 15.43
CA SER A 46 -10.21 0.26 14.55
C SER A 46 -11.62 0.21 15.13
N LYS A 47 -12.65 0.37 14.29
CA LYS A 47 -14.05 0.25 14.68
C LYS A 47 -14.71 -1.00 14.07
N GLY A 48 -13.88 -1.93 13.58
CA GLY A 48 -14.27 -3.18 12.92
C GLY A 48 -14.08 -3.14 11.40
N LEU A 49 -13.79 -4.31 10.81
CA LEU A 49 -13.42 -4.48 9.39
C LEU A 49 -14.36 -3.77 8.41
N GLU A 50 -15.67 -3.90 8.59
CA GLU A 50 -16.66 -3.27 7.71
C GLU A 50 -16.65 -1.74 7.78
N LYS A 51 -16.50 -1.18 8.98
CA LYS A 51 -16.45 0.29 9.16
C LYS A 51 -15.15 0.87 8.64
N ASP A 52 -14.05 0.15 8.84
CA ASP A 52 -12.72 0.55 8.38
C ASP A 52 -12.64 0.53 6.86
N LYS A 53 -13.18 -0.51 6.22
CA LYS A 53 -13.32 -0.60 4.76
C LYS A 53 -14.18 0.52 4.19
N LYS A 54 -15.34 0.80 4.80
CA LYS A 54 -16.20 1.94 4.40
C LYS A 54 -15.46 3.27 4.49
N LEU A 55 -14.69 3.49 5.56
CA LEU A 55 -13.88 4.70 5.71
C LEU A 55 -12.80 4.80 4.64
N LEU A 56 -12.08 3.71 4.36
CA LEU A 56 -11.05 3.68 3.30
C LEU A 56 -11.64 4.10 1.94
N PHE A 57 -12.79 3.54 1.57
CA PHE A 57 -13.48 3.91 0.33
C PHE A 57 -13.99 5.36 0.34
N TYR A 58 -14.53 5.82 1.48
CA TYR A 58 -14.95 7.21 1.63
C TYR A 58 -13.78 8.18 1.40
N LEU A 59 -12.62 7.92 2.01
CA LEU A 59 -11.41 8.75 1.83
C LEU A 59 -10.97 8.79 0.37
N MET A 60 -10.96 7.63 -0.30
CA MET A 60 -10.58 7.53 -1.71
C MET A 60 -11.57 8.27 -2.63
N GLN A 61 -12.88 8.12 -2.42
CA GLN A 61 -13.92 8.80 -3.19
C GLN A 61 -13.83 10.32 -3.07
N HIS A 62 -13.49 10.83 -1.88
CA HIS A 62 -13.39 12.26 -1.60
C HIS A 62 -11.97 12.82 -1.78
N ARG A 63 -11.03 12.00 -2.30
CA ARG A 63 -9.63 12.38 -2.53
C ARG A 63 -8.93 12.92 -1.28
N HIS A 64 -9.24 12.38 -0.11
CA HIS A 64 -8.47 12.61 1.10
C HIS A 64 -7.19 11.78 1.05
N THR A 65 -6.15 12.32 0.41
CA THR A 65 -4.92 11.58 0.09
C THR A 65 -3.91 11.54 1.24
N SER A 66 -3.88 12.53 2.14
CA SER A 66 -2.88 12.58 3.22
C SER A 66 -2.84 11.32 4.12
N PRO A 67 -3.97 10.68 4.49
CA PRO A 67 -3.91 9.41 5.21
C PRO A 67 -3.25 8.26 4.44
N PHE A 68 -3.26 8.29 3.10
CA PHE A 68 -2.62 7.27 2.27
C PHE A 68 -1.10 7.43 2.18
N GLU A 69 -0.55 8.60 2.56
CA GLU A 69 0.90 8.84 2.62
C GLU A 69 1.59 8.05 3.75
N MET A 70 0.81 7.43 4.64
CA MET A 70 1.30 6.59 5.73
C MET A 70 1.70 5.17 5.28
N VAL A 71 1.59 4.88 3.99
CA VAL A 71 2.00 3.61 3.39
C VAL A 71 3.08 3.86 2.36
N GLU A 72 4.21 3.17 2.49
CA GLU A 72 5.36 3.28 1.61
C GLU A 72 5.69 1.92 0.99
N PHE A 73 6.01 1.95 -0.31
CA PHE A 73 6.47 0.79 -1.06
C PHE A 73 7.87 1.04 -1.62
N LYS A 74 8.77 0.08 -1.42
CA LYS A 74 10.14 0.13 -1.96
C LYS A 74 10.26 -0.85 -3.10
N PHE A 75 10.59 -0.36 -4.29
CA PHE A 75 10.75 -1.18 -5.48
C PHE A 75 12.18 -1.19 -5.99
N ARG A 76 12.62 -2.35 -6.49
CA ARG A 76 13.76 -2.46 -7.39
C ARG A 76 13.23 -2.65 -8.80
N VAL A 77 13.59 -1.75 -9.70
CA VAL A 77 13.10 -1.76 -11.08
C VAL A 77 14.30 -1.81 -12.03
N ARG A 78 14.24 -2.73 -12.99
CA ARG A 78 15.09 -2.72 -14.17
C ARG A 78 14.22 -2.31 -15.36
N ALA A 79 14.48 -1.13 -15.90
CA ALA A 79 13.77 -0.59 -17.04
C ALA A 79 14.73 0.10 -18.02
N PRO A 80 14.37 0.23 -19.31
CA PRO A 80 15.03 1.14 -20.23
C PRO A 80 14.96 2.58 -19.73
N LEU A 81 15.83 3.45 -20.24
CA LEU A 81 15.82 4.88 -19.89
C LEU A 81 14.48 5.56 -20.20
N VAL A 82 13.79 5.09 -21.24
CA VAL A 82 12.48 5.61 -21.66
C VAL A 82 11.43 4.52 -21.47
N VAL A 83 10.44 4.82 -20.64
CA VAL A 83 9.22 4.03 -20.40
C VAL A 83 8.02 4.99 -20.39
N TRP A 84 6.91 4.60 -21.00
CA TRP A 84 5.67 5.41 -21.11
C TRP A 84 4.53 4.74 -20.35
#